data_AF-A0A9E2L3W0-F1
#
_entry.id   AF-A0A9E2L3W0-F1
#
_cell.length_a   1.000
_cell.length_b   1.000
_cell.length_c   1.000
_cell.angle_alpha   90.00
_cell.angle_beta   90.00
_cell.angle_gamma   90.00
#
_symmetry.space_group_name_H-M   'P 1'
#
loop_
_entity.id
_entity.type
_entity.pdbx_description
1 polymer ?
#
loop_
_entity_poly.entity_id
_entity_poly.type
_entity_poly.pdbx_seq_one_letter_code
_entity_poly.pdbx_strand_id
1 'polypeptide(L)'
;MQSSERLSFMPVSLQDMQERGIQQLDFVFISGDAYVDHSSFAAAILGRFLESKGFTVGVIPQPDWKDCQSFTVLGKPKYAFWVSAGAMDSMVSNYTANNKPRSSDVYAHGGVAGKRPDRALITYTAKIKEAYKGIPVIIGGIEASLRRFAHYDYWSNTVRRSILLDSKADLLIYGMGEHPIAEIAQGFREGKSITQLRGIRGTCWRTGKKEDIPAGATDGQGKFQPTIFLPSFKEVSANTPEGKKSFAHSYIMQEKNTDAMSAHILVEQSEERFVVQEPPAFPLTTEEFDAVMELPFTRRWHPMYDVPAENGKIGVPGLSEVKFSLVNNRGCFGACSFCAITFHQGKRIQCRSHDSLIKEATILTGDKEFKGYIHD
;
A
#
# COMPACT_ATOMS: atom_id res chain seq x y z
N MET A 1 -14.40 23.20 -16.70
CA MET A 1 -14.78 21.79 -16.43
C MET A 1 -15.64 21.78 -15.18
N GLN A 2 -16.79 21.10 -15.23
CA GLN A 2 -17.88 21.28 -14.28
C GLN A 2 -17.47 20.80 -12.88
N SER A 3 -17.72 21.61 -11.85
CA SER A 3 -17.51 21.28 -10.43
C SER A 3 -18.13 19.93 -10.04
N SER A 4 -19.21 19.51 -10.73
CA SER A 4 -19.89 18.23 -10.52
C SER A 4 -19.01 17.00 -10.77
N GLU A 5 -18.10 17.01 -11.76
CA GLU A 5 -17.22 15.88 -12.04
C GLU A 5 -16.12 15.74 -10.98
N ARG A 6 -15.52 16.86 -10.53
CA ARG A 6 -14.53 16.84 -9.44
C ARG A 6 -15.09 16.32 -8.12
N LEU A 7 -16.36 16.64 -7.83
CA LEU A 7 -17.08 16.15 -6.65
C LEU A 7 -17.35 14.63 -6.68
N SER A 8 -17.08 13.94 -7.79
CA SER A 8 -17.09 12.48 -7.79
C SER A 8 -15.81 11.89 -7.17
N PHE A 9 -14.67 12.58 -7.18
CA PHE A 9 -13.35 12.10 -6.71
C PHE A 9 -13.04 12.48 -5.26
N MET A 10 -12.21 11.72 -4.55
CA MET A 10 -11.72 12.16 -3.23
C MET A 10 -10.99 13.53 -3.31
N PRO A 11 -11.08 14.38 -2.28
CA PRO A 11 -10.40 15.67 -2.24
C PRO A 11 -8.90 15.58 -2.51
N VAL A 12 -8.39 16.45 -3.39
CA VAL A 12 -6.95 16.65 -3.62
C VAL A 12 -6.50 18.08 -3.29
N SER A 13 -7.43 18.95 -2.88
CA SER A 13 -7.18 20.34 -2.51
C SER A 13 -8.14 20.84 -1.41
N LEU A 14 -7.77 21.96 -0.76
CA LEU A 14 -8.66 22.66 0.18
C LEU A 14 -9.97 23.11 -0.47
N GLN A 15 -9.96 23.45 -1.75
CA GLN A 15 -11.18 23.82 -2.47
C GLN A 15 -12.15 22.63 -2.54
N ASP A 16 -11.66 21.44 -2.89
CA ASP A 16 -12.51 20.23 -2.93
C ASP A 16 -13.09 19.92 -1.54
N MET A 17 -12.33 20.17 -0.47
CA MET A 17 -12.81 20.03 0.91
C MET A 17 -13.91 21.05 1.25
N GLN A 18 -13.73 22.31 0.88
CA GLN A 18 -14.72 23.38 1.09
C GLN A 18 -16.03 23.08 0.37
N GLU A 19 -15.97 22.65 -0.90
CA GLU A 19 -17.14 22.29 -1.69
C GLU A 19 -17.93 21.10 -1.10
N ARG A 20 -17.25 20.24 -0.34
CA ARG A 20 -17.85 19.10 0.40
C ARG A 20 -18.23 19.42 1.84
N GLY A 21 -17.96 20.63 2.34
CA GLY A 21 -18.17 20.99 3.74
C GLY A 21 -17.25 20.26 4.73
N ILE A 22 -16.10 19.76 4.27
CA ILE A 22 -15.12 19.04 5.11
C ILE A 22 -14.15 20.05 5.70
N GLN A 23 -14.16 20.22 7.01
CA GLN A 23 -13.22 21.10 7.71
C GLN A 23 -11.88 20.42 7.98
N GLN A 24 -11.91 19.12 8.25
CA GLN A 24 -10.73 18.31 8.54
C GLN A 24 -10.98 16.88 8.06
N LEU A 25 -10.00 16.31 7.36
CA LEU A 25 -10.04 14.91 6.93
C LEU A 25 -9.69 13.99 8.10
N ASP A 26 -10.33 12.82 8.17
CA ASP A 26 -9.94 11.76 9.11
C ASP A 26 -8.55 11.23 8.74
N PHE A 27 -8.33 11.03 7.43
CA PHE A 27 -7.09 10.50 6.88
C PHE A 27 -6.65 11.23 5.61
N VAL A 28 -5.34 11.29 5.39
CA VAL A 28 -4.75 11.76 4.13
C VAL A 28 -3.88 10.64 3.55
N PHE A 29 -4.11 10.30 2.28
CA PHE A 29 -3.37 9.28 1.55
C PHE A 29 -2.30 9.95 0.68
N ILE A 30 -1.02 9.67 0.94
CA ILE A 30 0.10 10.05 0.09
C ILE A 30 0.37 8.92 -0.90
N SER A 31 0.29 9.23 -2.19
CA SER A 31 0.47 8.27 -3.28
C SER A 31 1.69 8.61 -4.11
N GLY A 32 2.54 7.62 -4.41
CA GLY A 32 3.58 7.73 -5.43
C GLY A 32 3.08 7.70 -6.88
N ASP A 33 1.80 7.34 -7.10
CA ASP A 33 1.12 7.42 -8.39
C ASP A 33 0.29 8.71 -8.50
N ALA A 34 0.06 9.15 -9.73
CA ALA A 34 -0.99 10.09 -10.08
C ALA A 34 -2.37 9.54 -9.64
N TYR A 35 -3.31 10.43 -9.32
CA TYR A 35 -4.62 10.00 -8.84
C TYR A 35 -5.51 9.48 -9.97
N VAL A 36 -5.66 8.15 -10.00
CA VAL A 36 -6.64 7.44 -10.82
C VAL A 36 -7.66 6.78 -9.90
N ASP A 37 -8.93 7.12 -10.04
CA ASP A 37 -10.00 6.58 -9.21
C ASP A 37 -10.55 5.29 -9.82
N HIS A 38 -9.75 4.23 -9.73
CA HIS A 38 -10.03 2.89 -10.26
C HIS A 38 -9.60 1.83 -9.23
N SER A 39 -10.31 0.69 -9.18
CA SER A 39 -10.07 -0.39 -8.23
C SER A 39 -8.65 -1.00 -8.31
N SER A 40 -7.96 -0.84 -9.43
CA SER A 40 -6.57 -1.27 -9.62
C SER A 40 -5.52 -0.35 -8.97
N PHE A 41 -5.93 0.81 -8.43
CA PHE A 41 -5.02 1.79 -7.83
C PHE A 41 -5.20 1.83 -6.32
N ALA A 42 -4.13 1.58 -5.58
CA ALA A 42 -4.16 1.37 -4.12
C ALA A 42 -4.81 2.56 -3.36
N ALA A 43 -4.46 3.80 -3.72
CA ALA A 43 -5.02 4.99 -3.08
C ALA A 43 -6.54 5.09 -3.29
N ALA A 44 -7.03 4.74 -4.49
CA ALA A 44 -8.45 4.78 -4.80
C ALA A 44 -9.20 3.66 -4.07
N ILE A 45 -8.80 2.40 -4.24
CA ILE A 45 -9.52 1.27 -3.63
C ILE A 45 -9.57 1.37 -2.09
N LEU A 46 -8.45 1.70 -1.44
CA LEU A 46 -8.41 1.81 0.02
C LEU A 46 -9.08 3.10 0.51
N GLY A 47 -8.96 4.19 -0.24
CA GLY A 47 -9.64 5.45 0.08
C GLY A 47 -11.17 5.32 -0.01
N ARG A 48 -11.70 4.78 -1.12
CA ARG A 48 -13.12 4.49 -1.29
C ARG A 48 -13.63 3.50 -0.25
N PHE A 49 -12.83 2.49 0.07
CA PHE A 49 -13.19 1.54 1.11
C PHE A 49 -13.33 2.23 2.46
N LEU A 50 -12.43 3.13 2.84
CA LEU A 50 -12.57 3.95 4.06
C LEU A 50 -13.79 4.90 4.01
N GLU A 51 -14.06 5.54 2.86
CA GLU A 51 -15.28 6.36 2.67
C GLU A 51 -16.54 5.52 2.91
N SER A 52 -16.58 4.27 2.41
CA SER A 52 -17.71 3.35 2.64
C SER A 52 -17.92 2.98 4.11
N LYS A 53 -16.88 3.16 4.95
CA LYS A 53 -16.93 2.96 6.41
C LYS A 53 -17.20 4.27 7.18
N GLY A 54 -17.55 5.35 6.48
CA GLY A 54 -17.92 6.64 7.06
C GLY A 54 -16.73 7.48 7.53
N PHE A 55 -15.57 7.34 6.89
CA PHE A 55 -14.42 8.22 7.12
C PHE A 55 -14.25 9.21 5.97
N THR A 56 -13.73 10.39 6.28
CA THR A 56 -13.33 11.38 5.29
C THR A 56 -11.87 11.18 4.89
N VAL A 57 -11.62 11.00 3.58
CA VAL A 57 -10.28 10.70 3.05
C VAL A 57 -9.96 11.66 1.92
N GLY A 58 -8.74 12.20 1.91
CA GLY A 58 -8.20 12.96 0.77
C GLY A 58 -6.90 12.34 0.28
N VAL A 59 -6.52 12.66 -0.96
CA VAL A 59 -5.34 12.10 -1.63
C VAL A 59 -4.37 13.22 -2.01
N ILE A 60 -3.09 13.07 -1.68
CA ILE A 60 -1.99 13.88 -2.21
C ILE A 60 -1.19 12.99 -3.17
N PRO A 61 -1.47 13.07 -4.49
CA PRO A 61 -0.76 12.29 -5.49
C PRO A 61 0.54 12.95 -5.91
N GLN A 62 1.64 12.18 -5.94
CA GLN A 62 2.97 12.61 -6.38
C GLN A 62 3.41 13.98 -5.82
N PRO A 63 3.40 14.19 -4.49
CA PRO A 63 3.90 15.43 -3.93
C PRO A 63 5.37 15.63 -4.29
N ASP A 64 5.77 16.88 -4.55
CA ASP A 64 7.18 17.20 -4.75
C ASP A 64 7.94 16.97 -3.43
N TRP A 65 8.77 15.94 -3.40
CA TRP A 65 9.51 15.57 -2.20
C TRP A 65 10.68 16.52 -1.88
N LYS A 66 10.96 17.48 -2.76
CA LYS A 66 11.92 18.56 -2.49
C LYS A 66 11.27 19.70 -1.72
N ASP A 67 9.95 19.79 -1.74
CA ASP A 67 9.18 20.83 -1.08
C ASP A 67 8.25 20.25 0.00
N CYS A 68 8.47 20.67 1.25
CA CYS A 68 7.64 20.24 2.37
C CYS A 68 6.19 20.73 2.24
N GLN A 69 5.94 21.88 1.60
CA GLN A 69 4.59 22.45 1.47
C GLN A 69 3.67 21.57 0.62
N SER A 70 4.23 20.82 -0.34
CA SER A 70 3.50 19.84 -1.15
C SER A 70 2.80 18.74 -0.32
N PHE A 71 3.24 18.49 0.92
CA PHE A 71 2.61 17.52 1.84
C PHE A 71 1.53 18.13 2.74
N THR A 72 1.29 19.43 2.63
CA THR A 72 0.40 20.19 3.53
C THR A 72 -0.87 20.70 2.85
N VAL A 73 -1.03 20.45 1.54
CA VAL A 73 -2.11 20.99 0.70
C VAL A 73 -3.52 20.59 1.12
N LEU A 74 -3.66 19.55 1.94
CA LEU A 74 -4.93 19.11 2.54
C LEU A 74 -5.04 19.37 4.04
N GLY A 75 -4.03 20.01 4.63
CA GLY A 75 -3.92 20.23 6.07
C GLY A 75 -3.61 18.96 6.87
N LYS A 76 -3.69 19.08 8.20
CA LYS A 76 -3.38 17.99 9.13
C LYS A 76 -4.60 17.07 9.28
N PRO A 77 -4.49 15.75 8.99
CA PRO A 77 -5.57 14.81 9.25
C PRO A 77 -5.82 14.64 10.75
N LYS A 78 -7.04 14.21 11.08
CA LYS A 78 -7.45 13.92 12.45
C LYS A 78 -6.67 12.74 13.04
N TYR A 79 -6.51 11.66 12.27
CA TYR A 79 -5.95 10.40 12.78
C TYR A 79 -4.56 10.09 12.25
N ALA A 80 -4.37 9.97 10.92
CA ALA A 80 -3.10 9.51 10.37
C ALA A 80 -2.91 9.88 8.90
N PHE A 81 -1.65 9.79 8.47
CA PHE A 81 -1.30 9.69 7.05
C PHE A 81 -1.11 8.23 6.65
N TRP A 82 -1.70 7.85 5.51
CA TRP A 82 -1.43 6.60 4.81
C TRP A 82 -0.43 6.88 3.69
N VAL A 83 0.62 6.08 3.56
CA VAL A 83 1.68 6.34 2.58
C VAL A 83 1.94 5.09 1.75
N SER A 84 1.85 5.22 0.44
CA SER A 84 2.22 4.17 -0.50
C SER A 84 3.17 4.71 -1.57
N ALA A 85 4.11 3.87 -1.98
CA ALA A 85 4.96 4.17 -3.14
C ALA A 85 4.19 4.08 -4.47
N GLY A 86 2.92 3.67 -4.46
CA GLY A 86 2.10 3.49 -5.65
C GLY A 86 1.94 2.01 -6.05
N ALA A 87 1.51 1.78 -7.28
CA ALA A 87 1.25 0.46 -7.86
C ALA A 87 2.54 -0.36 -8.07
N MET A 88 3.70 0.30 -8.07
CA MET A 88 5.03 -0.34 -8.16
C MET A 88 5.96 0.15 -7.05
N ASP A 89 6.95 -0.67 -6.73
CA ASP A 89 8.11 -0.23 -5.95
C ASP A 89 8.79 0.97 -6.62
N SER A 90 9.19 1.97 -5.82
CA SER A 90 9.78 3.20 -6.35
C SER A 90 11.07 2.97 -7.13
N MET A 91 11.91 2.01 -6.73
CA MET A 91 13.15 1.71 -7.45
C MET A 91 12.86 1.03 -8.78
N VAL A 92 11.87 0.13 -8.83
CA VAL A 92 11.42 -0.51 -10.09
C VAL A 92 10.76 0.51 -11.04
N SER A 93 10.06 1.50 -10.48
CA SER A 93 9.46 2.60 -11.26
C SER A 93 10.51 3.54 -11.82
N ASN A 94 11.58 3.81 -11.07
CA ASN A 94 12.61 4.76 -11.49
C ASN A 94 13.70 4.12 -12.35
N TYR A 95 13.93 2.82 -12.23
CA TYR A 95 15.04 2.12 -12.89
C TYR A 95 14.61 0.84 -13.61
N THR A 96 15.34 0.52 -14.66
CA THR A 96 15.30 -0.78 -15.33
C THR A 96 16.07 -1.83 -14.52
N ALA A 97 15.89 -3.11 -14.84
CA ALA A 97 16.63 -4.21 -14.23
C ALA A 97 18.16 -4.11 -14.41
N ASN A 98 18.64 -3.32 -15.38
CA ASN A 98 20.06 -3.05 -15.61
C ASN A 98 20.54 -1.75 -14.93
N ASN A 99 19.84 -1.27 -13.91
CA ASN A 99 20.13 -0.04 -13.16
C ASN A 99 20.19 1.25 -14.03
N LYS A 100 19.51 1.26 -15.18
CA LYS A 100 19.36 2.48 -15.99
C LYS A 100 18.09 3.22 -15.62
N PRO A 101 18.12 4.56 -15.43
CA PRO A 101 16.92 5.36 -15.22
C PRO A 101 15.90 5.13 -16.35
N ARG A 102 14.61 5.01 -15.99
CA ARG A 102 13.53 4.94 -16.97
C ARG A 102 13.22 6.32 -17.52
N SER A 103 12.90 6.37 -18.81
CA SER A 103 12.47 7.61 -19.49
C SER A 103 10.98 7.91 -19.33
N SER A 104 10.20 6.98 -18.77
CA SER A 104 8.77 7.13 -18.53
C SER A 104 8.33 6.42 -17.25
N ASP A 105 7.27 6.94 -16.64
CA ASP A 105 6.52 6.32 -15.54
C ASP A 105 5.04 6.31 -15.93
N VAL A 106 4.49 5.13 -16.23
CA VAL A 106 3.09 4.99 -16.68
C VAL A 106 2.08 5.41 -15.62
N TYR A 107 2.48 5.49 -14.35
CA TYR A 107 1.61 5.91 -13.26
C TYR A 107 1.72 7.41 -12.95
N ALA A 108 2.46 8.19 -13.74
CA ALA A 108 2.59 9.64 -13.60
C ALA A 108 1.75 10.42 -14.64
N HIS A 109 1.52 11.70 -14.38
CA HIS A 109 0.87 12.61 -15.33
C HIS A 109 1.64 12.67 -16.65
N GLY A 110 0.96 12.35 -17.76
CA GLY A 110 1.54 12.29 -19.10
C GLY A 110 2.59 11.19 -19.30
N GLY A 111 2.75 10.26 -18.34
CA GLY A 111 3.78 9.23 -18.40
C GLY A 111 5.19 9.73 -18.04
N VAL A 112 5.31 10.91 -17.44
CA VAL A 112 6.58 11.60 -17.19
C VAL A 112 7.35 10.92 -16.06
N ALA A 113 8.59 10.51 -16.31
CA ALA A 113 9.47 9.93 -15.30
C ALA A 113 9.91 10.94 -14.24
N GLY A 114 10.43 10.43 -13.11
CA GLY A 114 11.03 11.28 -12.07
C GLY A 114 10.01 12.13 -11.32
N LYS A 115 8.76 11.65 -11.20
CA LYS A 115 7.71 12.22 -10.33
C LYS A 115 7.56 11.47 -9.00
N ARG A 116 8.43 10.49 -8.73
CA ARG A 116 8.51 9.73 -7.48
C ARG A 116 9.98 9.64 -7.01
N PRO A 117 10.27 9.89 -5.72
CA PRO A 117 11.62 9.70 -5.21
C PRO A 117 11.97 8.22 -5.09
N ASP A 118 13.26 7.93 -5.17
CA ASP A 118 13.80 6.63 -4.75
C ASP A 118 13.44 6.33 -3.31
N ARG A 119 13.06 5.07 -3.04
CA ARG A 119 12.64 4.59 -1.73
C ARG A 119 11.57 5.50 -1.13
N ALA A 120 10.51 5.70 -1.91
CA ALA A 120 9.51 6.74 -1.71
C ALA A 120 8.93 6.77 -0.30
N LEU A 121 8.73 5.61 0.33
CA LEU A 121 8.20 5.53 1.69
C LEU A 121 9.10 6.21 2.72
N ILE A 122 10.43 6.12 2.58
CA ILE A 122 11.38 6.79 3.47
C ILE A 122 11.26 8.30 3.31
N THR A 123 11.31 8.77 2.07
CA THR A 123 11.28 10.20 1.74
C THR A 123 9.96 10.85 2.13
N TYR A 124 8.83 10.23 1.76
CA TYR A 124 7.50 10.74 2.08
C TYR A 124 7.22 10.73 3.58
N THR A 125 7.60 9.66 4.30
CA THR A 125 7.45 9.62 5.76
C THR A 125 8.26 10.71 6.45
N ALA A 126 9.50 10.95 5.99
CA ALA A 126 10.35 12.02 6.52
C ALA A 126 9.70 13.40 6.31
N LYS A 127 9.18 13.67 5.10
CA LYS A 127 8.51 14.94 4.78
C LYS A 127 7.24 15.17 5.59
N ILE A 128 6.43 14.13 5.79
CA ILE A 128 5.23 14.23 6.64
C ILE A 128 5.62 14.52 8.10
N LYS A 129 6.66 13.85 8.63
CA LYS A 129 7.12 14.08 10.01
C LYS A 129 7.83 15.43 10.19
N GLU A 130 8.39 15.99 9.13
CA GLU A 130 8.89 17.37 9.06
C GLU A 130 7.72 18.37 9.15
N ALA A 131 6.66 18.17 8.35
CA ALA A 131 5.48 19.04 8.33
C ALA A 131 4.60 18.93 9.58
N TYR A 132 4.43 17.72 10.11
CA TYR A 132 3.45 17.39 11.15
C TYR A 132 4.07 16.55 12.26
N LYS A 133 4.60 17.22 13.28
CA LYS A 133 5.16 16.53 14.45
C LYS A 133 4.09 15.73 15.20
N GLY A 134 4.37 14.46 15.46
CA GLY A 134 3.56 13.58 16.31
C GLY A 134 2.31 13.00 15.65
N ILE A 135 2.03 13.29 14.38
CA ILE A 135 0.97 12.58 13.66
C ILE A 135 1.45 11.15 13.32
N PRO A 136 0.60 10.12 13.52
CA PRO A 136 0.88 8.78 13.04
C PRO A 136 1.06 8.75 11.51
N VAL A 137 2.10 8.04 11.07
CA VAL A 137 2.35 7.73 9.65
C VAL A 137 2.37 6.22 9.47
N ILE A 138 1.49 5.73 8.60
CA ILE A 138 1.32 4.30 8.34
C ILE A 138 1.67 4.03 6.88
N ILE A 139 2.62 3.14 6.64
CA ILE A 139 3.13 2.82 5.31
C ILE A 139 2.53 1.51 4.79
N GLY A 140 2.34 1.39 3.48
CA GLY A 140 1.80 0.19 2.85
C GLY A 140 2.16 0.03 1.37
N GLY A 141 1.53 -0.93 0.71
CA GLY A 141 1.77 -1.26 -0.69
C GLY A 141 2.92 -2.23 -0.92
N ILE A 142 3.30 -2.44 -2.18
CA ILE A 142 4.30 -3.44 -2.59
C ILE A 142 5.67 -3.13 -1.97
N GLU A 143 6.11 -1.87 -2.00
CA GLU A 143 7.40 -1.47 -1.43
C GLU A 143 7.49 -1.75 0.08
N ALA A 144 6.42 -1.47 0.84
CA ALA A 144 6.36 -1.79 2.26
C ALA A 144 6.31 -3.30 2.49
N SER A 145 5.45 -3.99 1.74
CA SER A 145 5.23 -5.43 1.87
C SER A 145 6.51 -6.23 1.63
N LEU A 146 7.30 -5.90 0.63
CA LEU A 146 8.51 -6.66 0.30
C LEU A 146 9.71 -6.33 1.21
N ARG A 147 9.61 -5.26 2.02
CA ARG A 147 10.73 -4.75 2.84
C ARG A 147 10.40 -4.75 4.35
N ARG A 148 9.49 -5.62 4.80
CA ARG A 148 9.06 -5.75 6.21
C ARG A 148 10.22 -6.06 7.15
N PHE A 149 11.14 -6.90 6.70
CA PHE A 149 12.32 -7.36 7.42
C PHE A 149 13.58 -6.99 6.66
N ALA A 150 14.73 -7.51 7.09
CA ALA A 150 15.96 -7.41 6.34
C ALA A 150 15.76 -7.97 4.92
N HIS A 151 16.20 -7.20 3.93
CA HIS A 151 16.02 -7.53 2.52
C HIS A 151 17.27 -7.15 1.74
N TYR A 152 17.54 -7.92 0.68
CA TYR A 152 18.59 -7.59 -0.26
C TYR A 152 18.11 -6.47 -1.20
N ASP A 153 18.82 -5.35 -1.18
CA ASP A 153 18.56 -4.21 -2.05
C ASP A 153 19.49 -4.29 -3.27
N TYR A 154 18.92 -4.71 -4.40
CA TYR A 154 19.64 -4.90 -5.66
C TYR A 154 20.40 -3.64 -6.11
N TRP A 155 19.79 -2.46 -5.94
CA TRP A 155 20.35 -1.20 -6.41
C TRP A 155 21.59 -0.75 -5.64
N SER A 156 21.61 -0.90 -4.31
CA SER A 156 22.81 -0.60 -3.51
C SER A 156 23.76 -1.79 -3.36
N ASN A 157 23.35 -2.99 -3.80
CA ASN A 157 24.09 -4.24 -3.60
C ASN A 157 24.41 -4.50 -2.11
N THR A 158 23.43 -4.25 -1.23
CA THR A 158 23.58 -4.46 0.23
C THR A 158 22.33 -5.09 0.82
N VAL A 159 22.47 -5.72 1.99
CA VAL A 159 21.33 -6.11 2.83
C VAL A 159 20.92 -4.90 3.66
N ARG A 160 19.70 -4.42 3.45
CA ARG A 160 19.11 -3.32 4.22
C ARG A 160 18.21 -3.87 5.30
N ARG A 161 18.06 -3.11 6.39
CA ARG A 161 17.10 -3.41 7.47
C ARG A 161 15.66 -3.15 7.00
N SER A 162 14.71 -3.54 7.84
CA SER A 162 13.29 -3.24 7.66
C SER A 162 13.01 -1.78 7.28
N ILE A 163 12.15 -1.58 6.28
CA ILE A 163 11.70 -0.25 5.86
C ILE A 163 10.93 0.48 6.96
N LEU A 164 10.32 -0.23 7.91
CA LEU A 164 9.66 0.35 9.07
C LEU A 164 10.68 1.08 9.98
N LEU A 165 11.89 0.54 10.09
CA LEU A 165 12.97 1.18 10.83
C LEU A 165 13.57 2.37 10.07
N ASP A 166 13.86 2.18 8.78
CA ASP A 166 14.48 3.19 7.92
C ASP A 166 13.58 4.41 7.70
N SER A 167 12.29 4.20 7.40
CA SER A 167 11.31 5.29 7.22
C SER A 167 10.91 5.96 8.53
N LYS A 168 11.09 5.26 9.66
CA LYS A 168 10.57 5.63 10.98
C LYS A 168 9.04 5.75 11.02
N ALA A 169 8.32 5.12 10.11
CA ALA A 169 6.87 4.99 10.18
C ALA A 169 6.45 4.32 11.50
N ASP A 170 5.20 4.56 11.90
CA ASP A 170 4.67 4.11 13.19
C ASP A 170 4.06 2.71 13.08
N LEU A 171 3.52 2.37 11.91
CA LEU A 171 2.98 1.06 11.57
C LEU A 171 3.21 0.78 10.07
N LEU A 172 3.28 -0.50 9.71
CA LEU A 172 3.36 -0.96 8.33
C LEU A 172 2.18 -1.90 8.08
N ILE A 173 1.43 -1.71 6.99
CA ILE A 173 0.44 -2.67 6.49
C ILE A 173 1.06 -3.43 5.32
N TYR A 174 0.93 -4.75 5.31
CA TYR A 174 1.44 -5.58 4.24
C TYR A 174 0.39 -6.51 3.66
N GLY A 175 0.58 -6.81 2.38
CA GLY A 175 -0.36 -7.57 1.59
C GLY A 175 -1.63 -6.78 1.28
N MET A 176 -2.77 -7.48 1.26
CA MET A 176 -4.08 -6.87 1.04
C MET A 176 -4.48 -6.01 2.26
N GLY A 177 -4.82 -4.75 1.99
CA GLY A 177 -4.91 -3.71 3.02
C GLY A 177 -6.30 -3.51 3.62
N GLU A 178 -7.34 -4.13 3.06
CA GLU A 178 -8.75 -3.84 3.37
C GLU A 178 -9.12 -4.14 4.83
N HIS A 179 -8.89 -5.36 5.33
CA HIS A 179 -9.14 -5.66 6.75
C HIS A 179 -8.29 -4.82 7.71
N PRO A 180 -6.95 -4.75 7.59
CA PRO A 180 -6.14 -3.98 8.54
C PRO A 180 -6.46 -2.50 8.53
N ILE A 181 -6.70 -1.89 7.35
CA ILE A 181 -7.01 -0.46 7.29
C ILE A 181 -8.35 -0.14 7.98
N ALA A 182 -9.36 -1.02 7.85
CA ALA A 182 -10.63 -0.86 8.57
C ALA A 182 -10.46 -1.00 10.08
N GLU A 183 -9.73 -2.01 10.55
CA GLU A 183 -9.52 -2.25 11.98
C GLU A 183 -8.73 -1.10 12.64
N ILE A 184 -7.67 -0.62 11.98
CA ILE A 184 -6.90 0.54 12.41
C ILE A 184 -7.77 1.80 12.45
N ALA A 185 -8.54 2.06 11.39
CA ALA A 185 -9.38 3.25 11.30
C ALA A 185 -10.47 3.25 12.37
N GLN A 186 -11.11 2.10 12.61
CA GLN A 186 -12.08 1.92 13.68
C GLN A 186 -11.44 2.11 15.06
N GLY A 187 -10.24 1.58 15.28
CA GLY A 187 -9.52 1.79 16.53
C GLY A 187 -9.19 3.27 16.80
N PHE A 188 -8.82 4.03 15.77
CA PHE A 188 -8.66 5.49 15.91
C PHE A 188 -9.98 6.20 16.25
N ARG A 189 -11.10 5.81 15.64
CA ARG A 189 -12.43 6.32 15.97
C ARG A 189 -12.81 6.04 17.43
N GLU A 190 -12.36 4.91 17.97
CA GLU A 190 -12.51 4.51 19.38
C GLU A 190 -11.51 5.21 20.32
N GLY A 191 -10.63 6.07 19.81
CA GLY A 191 -9.65 6.81 20.61
C GLY A 191 -8.38 6.04 20.97
N LYS A 192 -8.13 4.88 20.35
CA LYS A 192 -6.88 4.13 20.53
C LYS A 192 -5.72 4.91 19.91
N SER A 193 -4.60 4.95 20.63
CA SER A 193 -3.33 5.46 20.11
C SER A 193 -2.66 4.45 19.17
N ILE A 194 -1.73 4.91 18.33
CA ILE A 194 -1.04 4.04 17.36
C ILE A 194 -0.32 2.84 18.00
N THR A 195 0.18 2.98 19.23
CA THR A 195 0.82 1.89 19.98
C THR A 195 -0.17 0.86 20.51
N GLN A 196 -1.44 1.23 20.67
CA GLN A 196 -2.53 0.31 21.06
C GLN A 196 -3.13 -0.41 19.85
N LEU A 197 -2.75 -0.03 18.62
CA LEU A 197 -3.17 -0.67 17.37
C LEU A 197 -2.17 -1.75 16.90
N ARG A 198 -1.45 -2.36 17.85
CA ARG A 198 -0.63 -3.57 17.63
C ARG A 198 -1.53 -4.81 17.73
N GLY A 199 -1.10 -5.96 17.21
CA GLY A 199 -1.91 -7.19 17.20
C GLY A 199 -2.87 -7.33 16.00
N ILE A 200 -2.91 -6.33 15.11
CA ILE A 200 -3.78 -6.33 13.93
C ILE A 200 -3.13 -7.18 12.84
N ARG A 201 -3.87 -8.18 12.32
CA ARG A 201 -3.38 -9.04 11.24
C ARG A 201 -3.02 -8.24 9.99
N GLY A 202 -1.95 -8.63 9.30
CA GLY A 202 -1.45 -7.93 8.12
C GLY A 202 -0.65 -6.66 8.46
N THR A 203 -0.19 -6.51 9.70
CA THR A 203 0.62 -5.35 10.11
C THR A 203 2.01 -5.74 10.61
N CYS A 204 2.94 -4.78 10.55
CA CYS A 204 4.19 -4.83 11.28
C CYS A 204 4.37 -3.57 12.11
N TRP A 205 4.90 -3.75 13.30
CA TRP A 205 5.22 -2.68 14.24
C TRP A 205 6.62 -2.89 14.83
N ARG A 206 7.10 -1.91 15.59
CA ARG A 206 8.42 -1.97 16.23
C ARG A 206 8.35 -1.65 17.71
N THR A 207 9.28 -2.22 18.46
CA THR A 207 9.49 -1.92 19.89
C THR A 207 10.97 -2.03 20.26
N GLY A 208 11.39 -1.30 21.28
CA GLY A 208 12.69 -1.48 21.94
C GLY A 208 12.62 -2.40 23.17
N LYS A 209 11.42 -2.89 23.49
CA LYS A 209 11.13 -3.66 24.70
C LYS A 209 10.80 -5.10 24.32
N LYS A 210 11.58 -6.06 24.81
CA LYS A 210 11.35 -7.47 24.51
C LYS A 210 10.04 -7.98 25.13
N GLU A 211 9.65 -7.40 26.25
CA GLU A 211 8.41 -7.67 26.98
C GLU A 211 7.15 -7.25 26.23
N ASP A 212 7.25 -6.34 25.25
CA ASP A 212 6.11 -5.98 24.39
C ASP A 212 5.79 -7.08 23.37
N ILE A 213 6.75 -7.99 23.08
CA ILE A 213 6.62 -8.99 22.03
C ILE A 213 5.63 -10.08 22.45
N PRO A 214 4.56 -10.34 21.69
CA PRO A 214 3.62 -11.39 22.02
C PRO A 214 4.28 -12.78 22.03
N ALA A 215 3.82 -13.67 22.90
CA ALA A 215 4.30 -15.05 22.95
C ALA A 215 3.89 -15.89 21.73
N GLY A 216 2.85 -15.45 21.01
CA GLY A 216 2.30 -16.11 19.84
C GLY A 216 0.97 -15.49 19.44
N ALA A 217 0.33 -16.07 18.43
CA ALA A 217 -1.00 -15.69 17.97
C ALA A 217 -1.84 -16.94 17.70
N THR A 218 -3.16 -16.79 17.78
CA THR A 218 -4.08 -17.81 17.32
C THR A 218 -4.17 -17.77 15.79
N ASP A 219 -4.00 -18.93 15.16
CA ASP A 219 -4.10 -19.06 13.72
C ASP A 219 -5.56 -19.12 13.23
N GLY A 220 -5.75 -19.26 11.92
CA GLY A 220 -7.10 -19.30 11.33
C GLY A 220 -7.92 -20.54 11.70
N GLN A 221 -7.32 -21.53 12.35
CA GLN A 221 -7.97 -22.76 12.81
C GLN A 221 -8.25 -22.75 14.31
N GLY A 222 -8.00 -21.63 14.99
CA GLY A 222 -8.18 -21.52 16.43
C GLY A 222 -7.04 -22.13 17.24
N LYS A 223 -5.90 -22.48 16.62
CA LYS A 223 -4.75 -23.07 17.31
C LYS A 223 -3.72 -21.99 17.65
N PHE A 224 -3.20 -22.04 18.88
CA PHE A 224 -2.11 -21.15 19.30
C PHE A 224 -0.80 -21.52 18.59
N GLN A 225 -0.18 -20.52 17.96
CA GLN A 225 1.10 -20.64 17.28
C GLN A 225 2.14 -19.76 17.98
N PRO A 226 3.27 -20.33 18.44
CA PRO A 226 4.29 -19.56 19.14
C PRO A 226 5.01 -18.57 18.22
N THR A 227 5.46 -17.45 18.76
CA THR A 227 6.27 -16.47 18.03
C THR A 227 7.60 -17.07 17.57
N ILE A 228 7.98 -16.77 16.33
CA ILE A 228 9.24 -17.22 15.71
C ILE A 228 10.21 -16.04 15.62
N PHE A 229 11.40 -16.21 16.21
CA PHE A 229 12.51 -15.28 16.03
C PHE A 229 13.30 -15.65 14.76
N LEU A 230 13.38 -14.70 13.85
CA LEU A 230 14.24 -14.76 12.68
C LEU A 230 15.70 -14.46 13.09
N PRO A 231 16.69 -14.90 12.28
CA PRO A 231 18.06 -14.41 12.42
C PRO A 231 18.08 -12.88 12.44
N SER A 232 18.89 -12.29 13.32
CA SER A 232 18.97 -10.85 13.50
C SER A 232 19.50 -10.14 12.25
N PHE A 233 19.23 -8.84 12.13
CA PHE A 233 19.79 -8.01 11.05
C PHE A 233 21.33 -8.15 10.98
N LYS A 234 22.00 -8.17 12.13
CA LYS A 234 23.47 -8.34 12.22
C LYS A 234 23.96 -9.65 11.60
N GLU A 235 23.21 -10.73 11.80
CA GLU A 235 23.55 -12.05 11.25
C GLU A 235 23.28 -12.09 9.75
N VAL A 236 22.10 -11.64 9.29
CA VAL A 236 21.71 -11.72 7.88
C VAL A 236 22.46 -10.71 6.99
N SER A 237 22.95 -9.60 7.56
CA SER A 237 23.73 -8.60 6.83
C SER A 237 25.23 -8.92 6.76
N ALA A 238 25.69 -9.97 7.45
CA ALA A 238 27.10 -10.35 7.42
C ALA A 238 27.49 -10.88 6.05
N ASN A 239 28.51 -10.29 5.43
CA ASN A 239 29.03 -10.75 4.14
C ASN A 239 29.97 -11.96 4.31
N THR A 240 29.46 -13.03 4.93
CA THR A 240 30.13 -14.32 5.14
C THR A 240 29.24 -15.45 4.61
N PRO A 241 29.79 -16.66 4.37
CA PRO A 241 28.96 -17.81 4.02
C PRO A 241 27.83 -18.08 5.02
N GLU A 242 28.08 -17.87 6.31
CA GLU A 242 27.12 -18.04 7.41
C GLU A 242 26.03 -16.96 7.37
N GLY A 243 26.39 -15.72 7.09
CA GLY A 243 25.42 -14.63 6.94
C GLY A 243 24.50 -14.84 5.74
N LYS A 244 25.04 -15.32 4.61
CA LYS A 244 24.24 -15.72 3.43
C LYS A 244 23.28 -16.87 3.73
N LYS A 245 23.72 -17.88 4.48
CA LYS A 245 22.85 -18.97 4.96
C LYS A 245 21.76 -18.45 5.90
N SER A 246 22.09 -17.52 6.79
CA SER A 246 21.15 -16.90 7.72
C SER A 246 20.09 -16.06 6.99
N PHE A 247 20.50 -15.30 5.96
CA PHE A 247 19.58 -14.57 5.10
C PHE A 247 18.63 -15.53 4.37
N ALA A 248 19.15 -16.59 3.75
CA ALA A 248 18.33 -17.60 3.07
C ALA A 248 17.35 -18.29 4.04
N HIS A 249 17.79 -18.62 5.26
CA HIS A 249 16.94 -19.17 6.30
C HIS A 249 15.83 -18.20 6.71
N SER A 250 16.15 -16.93 6.96
CA SER A 250 15.16 -15.88 7.27
C SER A 250 14.11 -15.76 6.15
N TYR A 251 14.54 -15.72 4.89
CA TYR A 251 13.65 -15.63 3.74
C TYR A 251 12.70 -16.84 3.63
N ILE A 252 13.22 -18.07 3.80
CA ILE A 252 12.40 -19.29 3.80
C ILE A 252 11.35 -19.27 4.93
N MET A 253 11.72 -18.78 6.11
CA MET A 253 10.79 -18.65 7.23
C MET A 253 9.68 -17.64 6.93
N GLN A 254 10.00 -16.52 6.27
CA GLN A 254 9.00 -15.56 5.81
C GLN A 254 8.05 -16.18 4.78
N GLU A 255 8.58 -16.88 3.77
CA GLU A 255 7.80 -17.58 2.74
C GLU A 255 6.82 -18.62 3.31
N LYS A 256 7.27 -19.38 4.32
CA LYS A 256 6.43 -20.37 5.03
C LYS A 256 5.29 -19.74 5.84
N ASN A 257 5.41 -18.46 6.19
CA ASN A 257 4.44 -17.71 7.00
C ASN A 257 3.58 -16.75 6.14
N THR A 258 3.42 -17.04 4.85
CA THR A 258 2.53 -16.29 3.94
C THR A 258 1.08 -16.78 3.95
N ASP A 259 0.78 -17.98 4.47
CA ASP A 259 -0.61 -18.46 4.62
C ASP A 259 -1.25 -17.88 5.89
N ALA A 260 -2.29 -17.07 5.70
CA ALA A 260 -3.07 -16.48 6.78
C ALA A 260 -3.63 -17.51 7.78
N MET A 261 -3.82 -18.77 7.38
CA MET A 261 -4.43 -19.78 8.26
C MET A 261 -3.45 -20.50 9.18
N SER A 262 -2.15 -20.42 8.94
CA SER A 262 -1.13 -21.14 9.72
C SER A 262 0.07 -20.28 10.12
N ALA A 263 0.10 -19.00 9.71
CA ALA A 263 1.21 -18.12 10.00
C ALA A 263 1.36 -17.82 11.50
N HIS A 264 2.61 -17.71 11.90
CA HIS A 264 3.05 -17.28 13.21
C HIS A 264 3.31 -15.77 13.22
N ILE A 265 3.44 -15.20 14.41
CA ILE A 265 4.13 -13.91 14.58
C ILE A 265 5.61 -14.14 14.26
N LEU A 266 6.18 -13.27 13.42
CA LEU A 266 7.60 -13.26 13.11
C LEU A 266 8.28 -12.05 13.75
N VAL A 267 9.48 -12.25 14.30
CA VAL A 267 10.25 -11.19 14.93
C VAL A 267 11.67 -11.16 14.41
N GLU A 268 12.12 -10.01 13.95
CA GLU A 268 13.52 -9.76 13.60
C GLU A 268 14.12 -8.72 14.56
N GLN A 269 15.23 -9.07 15.19
CA GLN A 269 16.01 -8.10 15.97
C GLN A 269 16.91 -7.29 15.04
N SER A 270 16.86 -5.97 15.15
CA SER A 270 17.75 -5.03 14.47
C SER A 270 18.25 -4.01 15.49
N GLU A 271 19.53 -4.13 15.86
CA GLU A 271 20.14 -3.35 16.95
C GLU A 271 19.37 -3.56 18.27
N GLU A 272 19.02 -2.48 18.97
CA GLU A 272 18.25 -2.48 20.22
C GLU A 272 16.72 -2.54 19.99
N ARG A 273 16.27 -2.86 18.76
CA ARG A 273 14.86 -2.86 18.39
C ARG A 273 14.44 -4.20 17.81
N PHE A 274 13.16 -4.49 17.94
CA PHE A 274 12.48 -5.63 17.35
C PHE A 274 11.46 -5.12 16.35
N VAL A 275 11.48 -5.71 15.15
CA VAL A 275 10.38 -5.59 14.18
C VAL A 275 9.51 -6.82 14.35
N VAL A 276 8.23 -6.60 14.60
CA VAL A 276 7.23 -7.64 14.83
C VAL A 276 6.25 -7.62 13.66
N GLN A 277 6.10 -8.75 12.98
CA GLN A 277 5.08 -8.98 11.95
C GLN A 277 3.97 -9.84 12.56
N GLU A 278 2.76 -9.30 12.59
CA GLU A 278 1.55 -10.05 12.92
C GLU A 278 1.20 -11.05 11.80
N PRO A 279 0.40 -12.10 12.03
CA PRO A 279 -0.02 -12.99 10.95
C PRO A 279 -0.70 -12.22 9.81
N PRO A 280 -0.65 -12.68 8.54
CA PRO A 280 -1.27 -12.00 7.41
C PRO A 280 -2.77 -11.74 7.64
N ALA A 281 -3.34 -10.70 7.04
CA ALA A 281 -4.80 -10.52 7.05
C ALA A 281 -5.48 -11.76 6.45
N PHE A 282 -6.68 -12.08 6.92
CA PHE A 282 -7.46 -13.11 6.25
C PHE A 282 -7.81 -12.66 4.84
N PRO A 283 -7.85 -13.58 3.86
CA PRO A 283 -8.41 -13.28 2.55
C PRO A 283 -9.85 -12.79 2.70
N LEU A 284 -10.27 -11.85 1.85
CA LEU A 284 -11.65 -11.40 1.77
C LEU A 284 -12.56 -12.59 1.41
N THR A 285 -13.77 -12.61 1.97
CA THR A 285 -14.83 -13.48 1.42
C THR A 285 -15.24 -12.98 0.03
N THR A 286 -15.97 -13.80 -0.73
CA THR A 286 -16.50 -13.38 -2.04
C THR A 286 -17.40 -12.15 -1.89
N GLU A 287 -18.24 -12.09 -0.85
CA GLU A 287 -19.14 -10.98 -0.59
C GLU A 287 -18.37 -9.69 -0.24
N GLU A 288 -17.32 -9.80 0.58
CA GLU A 288 -16.45 -8.66 0.89
C GLU A 288 -15.70 -8.18 -0.36
N PHE A 289 -15.21 -9.11 -1.18
CA PHE A 289 -14.49 -8.78 -2.39
C PHE A 289 -15.42 -8.09 -3.41
N ASP A 290 -16.63 -8.61 -3.61
CA ASP A 290 -17.66 -7.98 -4.44
C ASP A 290 -18.00 -6.57 -3.93
N ALA A 291 -18.22 -6.42 -2.61
CA ALA A 291 -18.53 -5.12 -2.02
C ALA A 291 -17.44 -4.07 -2.23
N VAL A 292 -16.16 -4.48 -2.17
CA VAL A 292 -15.02 -3.59 -2.45
C VAL A 292 -14.95 -3.22 -3.94
N MET A 293 -15.19 -4.17 -4.83
CA MET A 293 -15.10 -3.95 -6.28
C MET A 293 -16.30 -3.17 -6.84
N GLU A 294 -17.44 -3.21 -6.15
CA GLU A 294 -18.67 -2.47 -6.50
C GLU A 294 -18.72 -1.05 -5.91
N LEU A 295 -17.67 -0.59 -5.22
CA LEU A 295 -17.57 0.80 -4.74
C LEU A 295 -17.66 1.80 -5.91
N PRO A 296 -18.13 3.04 -5.66
CA PRO A 296 -18.45 4.01 -6.71
C PRO A 296 -17.18 4.69 -7.29
N PHE A 297 -16.35 3.91 -7.98
CA PHE A 297 -15.19 4.40 -8.71
C PHE A 297 -15.63 5.21 -9.94
N THR A 298 -14.97 6.34 -10.21
CA THR A 298 -15.20 7.08 -11.45
C THR A 298 -14.62 6.37 -12.68
N ARG A 299 -13.66 5.46 -12.45
CA ARG A 299 -12.90 4.71 -13.47
C ARG A 299 -12.13 5.64 -14.42
N ARG A 300 -11.81 6.84 -13.96
CA ARG A 300 -11.09 7.88 -14.69
C ARG A 300 -9.90 8.38 -13.86
N TRP A 301 -8.93 9.00 -14.52
CA TRP A 301 -7.96 9.84 -13.81
C TRP A 301 -8.63 11.13 -13.33
N HIS A 302 -8.09 11.72 -12.28
CA HIS A 302 -8.59 12.98 -11.76
C HIS A 302 -8.50 14.11 -12.83
N PRO A 303 -9.51 15.00 -12.97
CA PRO A 303 -9.54 16.04 -14.01
C PRO A 303 -8.35 17.03 -13.99
N MET A 304 -7.57 17.05 -12.90
CA MET A 304 -6.30 17.80 -12.87
C MET A 304 -5.29 17.36 -13.93
N TYR A 305 -5.47 16.16 -14.49
CA TYR A 305 -4.61 15.59 -15.53
C TYR A 305 -5.16 15.79 -16.95
N ASP A 306 -6.29 16.50 -17.12
CA ASP A 306 -6.85 16.87 -18.43
C ASP A 306 -6.14 18.06 -19.09
N VAL A 307 -4.97 18.41 -18.57
CA VAL A 307 -4.04 19.39 -19.15
C VAL A 307 -2.78 18.69 -19.63
N PRO A 308 -2.09 19.22 -20.65
CA PRO A 308 -0.80 18.67 -21.08
C PRO A 308 0.23 18.67 -19.95
N ALA A 309 0.90 17.54 -19.75
CA ALA A 309 2.11 17.45 -18.96
C ALA A 309 3.29 18.12 -19.69
N GLU A 310 4.48 18.16 -19.07
CA GLU A 310 5.69 18.76 -19.64
C GLU A 310 6.13 18.18 -21.00
N ASN A 311 5.73 16.94 -21.30
CA ASN A 311 6.00 16.27 -22.58
C ASN A 311 4.85 16.43 -23.61
N GLY A 312 3.84 17.26 -23.32
CA GLY A 312 2.68 17.50 -24.16
C GLY A 312 1.58 16.43 -24.09
N LYS A 313 1.76 15.34 -23.35
CA LYS A 313 0.76 14.28 -23.21
C LYS A 313 -0.25 14.59 -22.10
N ILE A 314 -1.48 14.10 -22.23
CA ILE A 314 -2.58 14.31 -21.29
C ILE A 314 -2.92 12.98 -20.59
N GLY A 315 -3.42 13.05 -19.36
CA GLY A 315 -3.92 11.89 -18.61
C GLY A 315 -2.85 11.08 -17.91
N VAL A 316 -3.20 9.85 -17.53
CA VAL A 316 -2.33 8.90 -16.82
C VAL A 316 -2.29 7.59 -17.61
N PRO A 317 -1.16 7.24 -18.26
CA PRO A 317 -1.09 6.09 -19.17
C PRO A 317 -1.50 4.76 -18.54
N GLY A 318 -1.18 4.53 -17.26
CA GLY A 318 -1.50 3.29 -16.57
C GLY A 318 -2.99 2.97 -16.49
N LEU A 319 -3.88 3.96 -16.70
CA LEU A 319 -5.32 3.68 -16.79
C LEU A 319 -5.68 2.90 -18.06
N SER A 320 -4.99 3.08 -19.18
CA SER A 320 -5.40 2.46 -20.45
C SER A 320 -5.44 0.93 -20.39
N GLU A 321 -4.50 0.33 -19.65
CA GLU A 321 -4.39 -1.12 -19.47
C GLU A 321 -5.56 -1.71 -18.67
N VAL A 322 -6.11 -0.93 -17.72
CA VAL A 322 -7.11 -1.44 -16.77
C VAL A 322 -8.51 -0.89 -16.97
N LYS A 323 -8.68 0.12 -17.83
CA LYS A 323 -9.95 0.84 -18.02
C LYS A 323 -11.12 -0.09 -18.36
N PHE A 324 -10.86 -1.08 -19.21
CA PHE A 324 -11.84 -2.05 -19.70
C PHE A 324 -11.42 -3.49 -19.37
N SER A 325 -10.83 -3.70 -18.19
CA SER A 325 -10.54 -5.04 -17.66
C SER A 325 -11.39 -5.34 -16.42
N LEU A 326 -11.55 -6.63 -16.12
CA LEU A 326 -12.27 -7.11 -14.95
C LEU A 326 -11.33 -7.93 -14.07
N VAL A 327 -11.14 -7.47 -12.84
CA VAL A 327 -10.43 -8.27 -11.84
C VAL A 327 -11.35 -9.39 -11.40
N ASN A 328 -11.11 -10.62 -11.86
CA ASN A 328 -11.87 -11.81 -11.48
C ASN A 328 -11.42 -12.38 -10.12
N ASN A 329 -10.11 -12.44 -9.91
CA ASN A 329 -9.53 -13.07 -8.71
C ASN A 329 -8.28 -12.34 -8.20
N ARG A 330 -7.91 -12.66 -6.96
CA ARG A 330 -6.65 -12.28 -6.31
C ARG A 330 -5.98 -13.50 -5.70
N GLY A 331 -4.68 -13.42 -5.49
CA GLY A 331 -3.84 -14.48 -4.93
C GLY A 331 -3.17 -15.33 -6.00
N CYS A 332 -2.15 -16.10 -5.61
CA CYS A 332 -1.42 -16.98 -6.51
C CYS A 332 -1.06 -18.30 -5.84
N PHE A 333 -1.76 -19.39 -6.20
CA PHE A 333 -1.46 -20.73 -5.67
C PHE A 333 -0.11 -21.27 -6.16
N GLY A 334 0.39 -20.77 -7.30
CA GLY A 334 1.61 -21.24 -7.94
C GLY A 334 2.88 -20.94 -7.15
N ALA A 335 2.87 -19.94 -6.26
CA ALA A 335 3.98 -19.63 -5.35
C ALA A 335 5.36 -19.54 -6.04
N CYS A 336 5.40 -19.09 -7.29
CA CYS A 336 6.63 -19.00 -8.07
C CYS A 336 7.60 -18.00 -7.45
N SER A 337 8.89 -18.32 -7.46
CA SER A 337 9.94 -17.48 -6.86
C SER A 337 10.26 -16.20 -7.62
N PHE A 338 9.69 -15.97 -8.80
CA PHE A 338 10.00 -14.81 -9.65
C PHE A 338 9.00 -13.64 -9.51
N CYS A 339 7.78 -13.88 -9.00
CA CYS A 339 6.76 -12.84 -8.87
C CYS A 339 6.49 -12.50 -7.40
N ALA A 340 6.09 -11.26 -7.14
CA ALA A 340 5.74 -10.80 -5.79
C ALA A 340 4.28 -11.09 -5.41
N ILE A 341 3.46 -11.66 -6.31
CA ILE A 341 2.02 -11.84 -6.09
C ILE A 341 1.78 -12.68 -4.86
N THR A 342 2.48 -13.81 -4.71
CA THR A 342 2.31 -14.70 -3.55
C THR A 342 2.68 -14.00 -2.24
N PHE A 343 3.77 -13.22 -2.24
CA PHE A 343 4.25 -12.55 -1.03
C PHE A 343 3.41 -11.32 -0.64
N HIS A 344 2.63 -10.78 -1.59
CA HIS A 344 1.75 -9.64 -1.38
C HIS A 344 0.28 -10.07 -1.23
N GLN A 345 -0.31 -10.75 -2.22
CA GLN A 345 -1.71 -11.17 -2.21
C GLN A 345 -1.96 -12.50 -1.50
N GLY A 346 -0.91 -13.28 -1.20
CA GLY A 346 -1.03 -14.60 -0.58
C GLY A 346 -1.24 -15.74 -1.58
N LYS A 347 -1.24 -16.97 -1.04
CA LYS A 347 -1.37 -18.23 -1.82
C LYS A 347 -2.82 -18.63 -2.11
N ARG A 348 -3.77 -18.10 -1.34
CA ARG A 348 -5.19 -18.45 -1.46
C ARG A 348 -5.84 -17.61 -2.54
N ILE A 349 -6.45 -18.30 -3.51
CA ILE A 349 -7.24 -17.64 -4.54
C ILE A 349 -8.54 -17.14 -3.91
N GLN A 350 -8.82 -15.86 -4.09
CA GLN A 350 -10.08 -15.19 -3.77
C GLN A 350 -10.77 -14.88 -5.08
N CYS A 351 -12.03 -15.29 -5.23
CA CYS A 351 -12.81 -15.06 -6.43
C CYS A 351 -13.99 -14.15 -6.13
N ARG A 352 -14.30 -13.27 -7.07
CA ARG A 352 -15.56 -12.54 -7.11
C ARG A 352 -16.71 -13.43 -7.56
N SER A 353 -17.93 -13.01 -7.25
CA SER A 353 -19.11 -13.67 -7.80
C SER A 353 -19.25 -13.36 -9.29
N HIS A 354 -19.91 -14.28 -9.99
CA HIS A 354 -20.27 -14.07 -11.39
C HIS A 354 -21.17 -12.84 -11.56
N ASP A 355 -22.11 -12.64 -10.64
CA ASP A 355 -23.03 -11.50 -10.67
C ASP A 355 -22.30 -10.17 -10.55
N SER A 356 -21.31 -10.07 -9.65
CA SER A 356 -20.49 -8.86 -9.52
C SER A 356 -19.72 -8.54 -10.81
N LEU A 357 -19.17 -9.57 -11.46
CA LEU A 357 -18.48 -9.42 -12.75
C LEU A 357 -19.44 -8.98 -13.86
N ILE A 358 -20.65 -9.53 -13.93
CA ILE A 358 -21.66 -9.12 -14.92
C ILE A 358 -22.08 -7.66 -14.68
N LYS A 359 -22.32 -7.25 -13.43
CA LYS A 359 -22.68 -5.86 -13.10
C LYS A 359 -21.59 -4.90 -13.58
N GLU A 360 -20.33 -5.19 -13.26
CA GLU A 360 -19.21 -4.35 -13.67
C GLU A 360 -19.05 -4.34 -15.20
N ALA A 361 -19.14 -5.49 -15.87
CA ALA A 361 -19.14 -5.58 -17.32
C ALA A 361 -20.25 -4.71 -17.95
N THR A 362 -21.45 -4.75 -17.37
CA THR A 362 -22.61 -3.94 -17.82
C THR A 362 -22.32 -2.45 -17.70
N ILE A 363 -21.71 -2.02 -16.59
CA ILE A 363 -21.27 -0.62 -16.41
C ILE A 363 -20.28 -0.22 -17.52
N LEU A 364 -19.30 -1.08 -17.81
CA LEU A 364 -18.31 -0.82 -18.87
C LEU A 364 -18.96 -0.63 -20.25
N THR A 365 -20.03 -1.37 -20.56
CA THR A 365 -20.74 -1.23 -21.85
C THR A 365 -21.41 0.13 -22.06
N GLY A 366 -21.66 0.88 -20.97
CA GLY A 366 -22.23 2.22 -21.01
C GLY A 366 -21.20 3.32 -21.28
N ASP A 367 -19.90 3.03 -21.22
CA ASP A 367 -18.85 4.02 -21.47
C ASP A 367 -18.69 4.29 -22.98
N LYS A 368 -18.61 5.57 -23.35
CA LYS A 368 -18.51 6.01 -24.75
C LYS A 368 -17.22 5.56 -25.44
N GLU A 369 -16.19 5.26 -24.67
CA GLU A 369 -14.89 4.79 -25.18
C GLU A 369 -14.81 3.26 -25.24
N PHE A 370 -15.85 2.54 -24.79
CA PHE A 370 -15.89 1.08 -24.85
C PHE A 370 -16.05 0.59 -26.29
N LYS A 371 -15.18 -0.33 -26.70
CA LYS A 371 -15.09 -0.83 -28.09
C LYS A 371 -15.68 -2.23 -28.28
N GLY A 372 -16.35 -2.77 -27.27
CA GLY A 372 -16.97 -4.10 -27.36
C GLY A 372 -16.09 -5.27 -26.94
N TYR A 373 -14.90 -5.02 -26.39
CA TYR A 373 -14.01 -6.06 -25.84
C TYR A 373 -13.58 -5.72 -24.42
N ILE A 374 -13.54 -6.74 -23.56
CA ILE A 374 -12.97 -6.67 -22.22
C ILE A 374 -11.57 -7.29 -22.30
N HIS A 375 -10.56 -6.55 -21.85
CA HIS A 375 -9.18 -7.02 -21.80
C HIS A 375 -8.96 -7.97 -20.62
N ASP A 376 -7.99 -8.87 -20.79
CA ASP A 376 -7.56 -9.82 -19.77
C ASP A 376 -6.79 -9.18 -18.61
#